data_AF-A0A7I7XYW9-F1
#
_entry.id   AF-A0A7I7XYW9-F1
#
_cell.length_a   1.000
_cell.length_b   1.000
_cell.length_c   1.000
_cell.angle_alpha   90.00
_cell.angle_beta   90.00
_cell.angle_gamma   90.00
#
_symmetry.space_group_name_H-M   'P 1'
#
loop_
_entity.id
_entity.type
_entity.pdbx_description
1 polymer ?
#
loop_
_entity_poly.entity_id
_entity_poly.type
_entity_poly.pdbx_seq_one_letter_code
_entity_poly.pdbx_strand_id
1 'polypeptide(L)'
;MNDGSISWDLQQFFGAYFHQDWDLEADDWQGIVDDYVKDYRVAELLRMLAEEIDTLRQVRAEPDLEQFLVYTVGVFYLPEPPTYTEWLGQIADRLREHAAMIDGRDLPAGEMESTTRPKRSRGGNTRVPRDGRLADNWTRWTTLLGSTGVSIDDDHDGDQIVFRSSDFSYRLHLDDGSWVLDELDDRNQWRRAVGRFSTFELAEKYLIWAWASLARSAVDAPNLGSSLYAQGFAASVETKQISAGKYELNSPAGSVVLPLVKATIFSHLMDRQVKDIELEVSSGLG
;
A
#
# COMPACT_ATOMS: atom_id res chain seq x y z
N MET A 1 19.11 19.18 25.42
CA MET A 1 17.81 18.57 25.74
C MET A 1 17.15 18.33 24.40
N ASN A 2 17.12 17.08 23.95
CA ASN A 2 16.35 16.70 22.77
C ASN A 2 14.89 16.62 23.24
N ASP A 3 13.96 17.31 22.60
CA ASP A 3 12.53 17.35 22.95
C ASP A 3 11.79 16.04 22.63
N GLY A 4 12.56 14.99 22.33
CA GLY A 4 12.06 13.72 21.81
C GLY A 4 11.90 13.73 20.30
N SER A 5 12.11 14.85 19.59
CA SER A 5 12.11 14.85 18.13
C SER A 5 13.29 14.05 17.59
N ILE A 6 13.06 13.47 16.42
CA ILE A 6 14.08 12.83 15.61
C ILE A 6 14.57 13.83 14.55
N SER A 7 15.77 13.62 14.04
CA SER A 7 16.34 14.39 12.95
C SER A 7 15.49 14.29 11.70
N TRP A 8 15.64 15.29 10.82
CA TRP A 8 14.98 15.25 9.52
C TRP A 8 15.41 14.02 8.71
N ASP A 9 16.70 13.64 8.76
CA ASP A 9 17.20 12.47 8.04
C ASP A 9 16.56 11.16 8.54
N LEU A 10 16.40 11.00 9.86
CA LEU A 10 15.74 9.83 10.42
C LEU A 10 14.22 9.84 10.14
N GLN A 11 13.61 11.02 10.16
CA GLN A 11 12.21 11.19 9.76
C GLN A 11 12.00 10.84 8.29
N GLN A 12 12.90 11.25 7.39
CA GLN A 12 12.85 10.89 5.98
C GLN A 12 13.08 9.39 5.77
N PHE A 13 14.07 8.80 6.45
CA PHE A 13 14.31 7.36 6.39
C PHE A 13 13.03 6.58 6.73
N PHE A 14 12.41 6.87 7.87
CA PHE A 14 11.18 6.17 8.26
C PHE A 14 9.97 6.53 7.39
N GLY A 15 9.71 7.81 7.16
CA GLY A 15 8.52 8.25 6.45
C GLY A 15 8.53 7.98 4.94
N ALA A 16 9.71 7.98 4.31
CA ALA A 16 9.84 7.81 2.86
C ALA A 16 10.15 6.36 2.43
N TYR A 17 10.62 5.50 3.33
CA TYR A 17 10.93 4.09 3.01
C TYR A 17 10.05 3.09 3.75
N PHE A 18 9.61 3.41 4.97
CA PHE A 18 8.61 2.61 5.70
C PHE A 18 7.20 3.21 5.57
N HIS A 19 6.88 3.75 4.38
CA HIS A 19 5.56 4.25 4.02
C HIS A 19 4.57 3.10 3.78
N GLN A 20 3.30 3.44 3.54
CA GLN A 20 2.20 2.48 3.39
C GLN A 20 2.43 1.37 2.35
N ASP A 21 3.32 1.58 1.39
CA ASP A 21 3.58 0.66 0.28
C ASP A 21 4.99 0.02 0.34
N TRP A 22 5.63 0.04 1.51
CA TRP A 22 6.97 -0.53 1.68
C TRP A 22 7.05 -1.98 1.17
N ASP A 23 6.01 -2.79 1.36
CA ASP A 23 5.93 -4.20 0.94
C ASP A 23 5.84 -4.41 -0.59
N LEU A 24 5.81 -3.32 -1.37
CA LEU A 24 5.97 -3.33 -2.82
C LEU A 24 7.40 -3.07 -3.27
N GLU A 25 8.20 -2.41 -2.44
CA GLU A 25 9.59 -2.08 -2.73
C GLU A 25 10.51 -3.21 -2.28
N ALA A 26 10.19 -3.86 -1.16
CA ALA A 26 10.92 -5.02 -0.66
C ALA A 26 10.01 -6.11 -0.08
N ASP A 27 10.51 -7.35 -0.10
CA ASP A 27 9.83 -8.52 0.47
C ASP A 27 9.75 -8.47 2.01
N ASP A 28 10.66 -7.73 2.66
CA ASP A 28 10.78 -7.57 4.11
C ASP A 28 11.41 -6.21 4.48
N TRP A 29 11.46 -5.91 5.78
CA TRP A 29 12.05 -4.64 6.25
C TRP A 29 13.54 -4.55 5.93
N GLN A 30 14.26 -5.67 5.83
CA GLN A 30 15.68 -5.68 5.51
C GLN A 30 15.93 -5.14 4.11
N GLY A 31 15.09 -5.52 3.13
CA GLY A 31 15.18 -4.99 1.77
C GLY A 31 14.91 -3.48 1.69
N ILE A 32 14.01 -2.95 2.52
CA ILE A 32 13.78 -1.49 2.62
C ILE A 32 15.03 -0.74 3.08
N VAL A 33 15.70 -1.25 4.11
CA VAL A 33 16.98 -0.68 4.57
C VAL A 33 18.04 -0.76 3.48
N ASP A 34 18.08 -1.87 2.73
CA ASP A 34 19.03 -2.05 1.62
C ASP A 34 18.78 -1.06 0.49
N ASP A 35 17.51 -0.79 0.15
CA ASP A 35 17.14 0.17 -0.87
C ASP A 35 17.48 1.61 -0.45
N TYR A 36 17.23 1.97 0.81
CA TYR A 36 17.71 3.23 1.37
C TYR A 36 19.24 3.38 1.23
N VAL A 37 20.00 2.34 1.56
CA VAL A 37 21.46 2.36 1.46
C VAL A 37 21.94 2.48 0.00
N LYS A 38 21.22 1.89 -0.97
CA LYS A 38 21.54 2.04 -2.40
C LYS A 38 21.39 3.49 -2.85
N ASP A 39 20.33 4.17 -2.42
CA ASP A 39 20.07 5.56 -2.76
C ASP A 39 21.01 6.52 -2.02
N TYR A 40 21.34 6.21 -0.76
CA TYR A 40 22.14 7.04 0.13
C TYR A 40 23.37 6.31 0.65
N ARG A 41 24.31 6.06 -0.26
CA ARG A 41 25.53 5.29 0.01
C ARG A 41 26.62 6.12 0.72
N VAL A 42 26.30 6.64 1.91
CA VAL A 42 27.20 7.50 2.72
C VAL A 42 27.38 6.89 4.11
N ALA A 43 28.54 6.29 4.39
CA ALA A 43 28.78 5.53 5.63
C ALA A 43 28.52 6.34 6.92
N GLU A 44 28.88 7.63 6.92
CA GLU A 44 28.68 8.50 8.08
C GLU A 44 27.20 8.78 8.37
N LEU A 45 26.39 8.96 7.32
CA LEU A 45 24.94 9.12 7.45
C LEU A 45 24.33 7.86 8.07
N LEU A 46 24.72 6.67 7.59
CA LEU A 46 24.19 5.41 8.12
C LEU A 46 24.55 5.19 9.60
N ARG A 47 25.76 5.58 10.02
CA ARG A 47 26.16 5.55 11.44
C ARG A 47 25.34 6.52 12.29
N MET A 48 25.17 7.75 11.81
CA MET A 48 24.38 8.77 12.49
C MET A 48 22.94 8.29 12.72
N LEU A 49 22.30 7.72 11.69
CA LEU A 49 20.96 7.16 11.81
C LEU A 49 20.91 6.00 12.82
N ALA A 50 21.89 5.10 12.80
CA ALA A 50 21.96 3.99 13.76
C ALA A 50 22.13 4.46 15.21
N GLU A 51 22.95 5.48 15.46
CA GLU A 51 23.13 6.11 16.79
C GLU A 51 21.86 6.81 17.27
N GLU A 52 21.16 7.49 16.35
CA GLU A 52 19.91 8.15 16.68
C GLU A 52 18.79 7.15 16.99
N ILE A 53 18.71 6.05 16.23
CA ILE A 53 17.81 4.93 16.51
C ILE A 53 18.10 4.34 17.90
N ASP A 54 19.36 4.13 18.27
CA ASP A 54 19.71 3.65 19.62
C ASP A 54 19.29 4.62 20.72
N THR A 55 19.45 5.92 20.49
CA THR A 55 18.98 6.94 21.42
C THR A 55 17.46 6.88 21.56
N LEU A 56 16.74 6.76 20.44
CA LEU A 56 15.29 6.66 20.40
C LEU A 56 14.77 5.46 21.21
N ARG A 57 15.45 4.30 21.09
CA ARG A 57 15.16 3.07 21.84
C ARG A 57 15.42 3.21 23.34
N GLN A 58 16.42 3.99 23.74
CA GLN A 58 16.77 4.16 25.16
C GLN A 58 15.85 5.16 25.87
N VAL A 59 15.34 6.17 25.16
CA VAL A 59 14.57 7.26 25.76
C VAL A 59 13.06 7.01 25.80
N ARG A 60 12.54 6.00 25.09
CA ARG A 60 11.11 5.69 25.01
C ARG A 60 10.83 4.25 25.43
N ALA A 61 9.79 4.08 26.24
CA ALA A 61 9.24 2.75 26.52
C ALA A 61 8.48 2.22 25.29
N GLU A 62 8.30 0.90 25.21
CA GLU A 62 7.72 0.22 24.04
C GLU A 62 6.39 0.83 23.55
N PRO A 63 5.36 1.09 24.39
CA PRO A 63 4.10 1.66 23.91
C PRO A 63 4.24 3.11 23.41
N ASP A 64 5.11 3.89 24.04
CA ASP A 64 5.37 5.28 23.64
C ASP A 64 6.17 5.33 22.33
N LEU A 65 7.04 4.34 22.11
CA LEU A 65 7.81 4.18 20.90
C LEU A 65 6.92 3.80 19.72
N GLU A 66 6.02 2.82 19.89
CA GLU A 66 4.99 2.46 18.90
C GLU A 66 4.13 3.68 18.57
N GLN A 67 3.59 4.35 19.58
CA GLN A 67 2.74 5.54 19.39
C GLN A 67 3.47 6.63 18.61
N PHE A 68 4.74 6.86 18.92
CA PHE A 68 5.55 7.87 18.24
C PHE A 68 5.84 7.49 16.78
N LEU A 69 6.30 6.27 16.52
CA LEU A 69 6.65 5.82 15.17
C LEU A 69 5.43 5.79 14.24
N VAL A 70 4.31 5.22 14.70
CA VAL A 70 3.11 5.06 13.87
C VAL A 70 2.40 6.39 13.64
N TYR A 71 2.15 7.16 14.71
CA TYR A 71 1.26 8.32 14.61
C TYR A 71 1.98 9.66 14.46
N THR A 72 3.26 9.76 14.84
CA THR A 72 4.03 10.99 14.70
C THR A 72 4.97 10.94 13.50
N VAL A 73 5.70 9.83 13.33
CA VAL A 73 6.66 9.68 12.22
C VAL A 73 5.98 9.17 10.95
N GLY A 74 4.92 8.37 11.08
CA GLY A 74 4.19 7.80 9.95
C GLY A 74 4.76 6.48 9.43
N VAL A 75 5.36 5.67 10.32
CA VAL A 75 5.84 4.33 9.99
C VAL A 75 4.64 3.39 9.81
N PHE A 76 4.54 2.77 8.63
CA PHE A 76 3.49 1.79 8.30
C PHE A 76 3.94 0.33 8.46
N TYR A 77 5.22 0.10 8.73
CA TYR A 77 5.72 -1.23 9.08
C TYR A 77 5.38 -1.56 10.53
N LEU A 78 4.65 -2.66 10.74
CA LEU A 78 4.32 -3.21 12.05
C LEU A 78 5.16 -4.48 12.27
N PRO A 79 6.11 -4.49 13.22
CA PRO A 79 6.82 -5.71 13.55
C PRO A 79 5.88 -6.65 14.33
N GLU A 80 5.42 -7.74 13.69
CA GLU A 80 4.93 -8.93 14.42
C GLU A 80 6.16 -9.75 14.84
N PRO A 81 6.28 -10.17 16.12
CA PRO A 81 7.54 -10.37 16.85
C PRO A 81 8.82 -10.37 16.00
N PRO A 82 9.71 -9.40 16.20
CA PRO A 82 10.06 -8.79 17.50
C PRO A 82 9.26 -7.52 17.87
N THR A 83 9.54 -6.90 19.03
CA THR A 83 8.95 -5.60 19.40
C THR A 83 9.53 -4.44 18.55
N TYR A 84 8.96 -3.23 18.60
CA TYR A 84 9.57 -2.05 17.95
C TYR A 84 10.96 -1.76 18.49
N THR A 85 11.18 -1.84 19.80
CA THR A 85 12.52 -1.63 20.39
C THR A 85 13.55 -2.61 19.84
N GLU A 86 13.16 -3.87 19.68
CA GLU A 86 14.03 -4.93 19.15
C GLU A 86 14.24 -4.78 17.64
N TRP A 87 13.17 -4.55 16.87
CA TRP A 87 13.20 -4.30 15.43
C TRP A 87 14.07 -3.09 15.07
N LEU A 88 13.91 -1.98 15.78
CA LEU A 88 14.78 -0.80 15.62
C LEU A 88 16.25 -1.13 15.88
N GLY A 89 16.54 -2.01 16.84
CA GLY A 89 17.90 -2.50 17.07
C GLY A 89 18.47 -3.23 15.85
N GLN A 90 17.66 -4.08 15.22
CA GLN A 90 18.06 -4.79 14.01
C GLN A 90 18.29 -3.84 12.83
N ILE A 91 17.49 -2.78 12.70
CA ILE A 91 17.73 -1.72 11.71
C ILE A 91 19.06 -1.02 11.96
N ALA A 92 19.32 -0.59 13.20
CA ALA A 92 20.55 0.09 13.56
C ALA A 92 21.79 -0.78 13.27
N ASP A 93 21.73 -2.07 13.58
CA ASP A 93 22.81 -3.01 13.29
C ASP A 93 23.02 -3.19 11.78
N ARG A 94 21.94 -3.33 11.01
CA ARG A 94 22.02 -3.43 9.53
C ARG A 94 22.61 -2.18 8.89
N LEU A 95 22.25 -0.99 9.36
CA LEU A 95 22.84 0.28 8.89
C LEU A 95 24.35 0.33 9.16
N ARG A 96 24.80 -0.15 10.33
CA ARG A 96 26.24 -0.25 10.66
C ARG A 96 26.97 -1.25 9.79
N GLU A 97 26.37 -2.41 9.51
CA GLU A 97 26.92 -3.40 8.59
C GLU A 97 27.16 -2.79 7.21
N HIS A 98 26.18 -2.05 6.68
CA HIS A 98 26.31 -1.33 5.42
C HIS A 98 27.38 -0.24 5.45
N ALA A 99 27.45 0.55 6.54
CA ALA A 99 28.51 1.55 6.70
C ALA A 99 29.91 0.91 6.65
N ALA A 100 30.12 -0.20 7.36
CA ALA A 100 31.37 -0.94 7.34
C ALA A 100 31.70 -1.51 5.95
N MET A 101 30.69 -2.00 5.23
CA MET A 101 30.85 -2.47 3.85
C MET A 101 31.17 -1.35 2.86
N ILE A 102 30.69 -0.13 3.08
CA ILE A 102 31.01 1.03 2.22
C ILE A 102 32.48 1.39 2.41
N ASP A 103 32.93 1.54 3.66
CA ASP A 103 34.34 1.81 3.97
C ASP A 103 35.28 0.71 3.42
N GLY A 104 34.82 -0.55 3.43
CA GLY A 104 35.56 -1.68 2.85
C GLY A 104 35.51 -1.79 1.32
N ARG A 105 34.56 -1.12 0.65
CA ARG A 105 34.35 -1.15 -0.81
C ARG A 105 35.04 -0.01 -1.58
N ASP A 106 35.83 0.83 -0.92
CA ASP A 106 36.78 1.77 -1.56
C ASP A 106 38.04 1.07 -2.15
N LEU A 107 37.95 -0.24 -2.40
CA LEU A 107 38.88 -1.03 -3.21
C LEU A 107 38.10 -1.64 -4.40
N PRO A 108 38.66 -1.66 -5.64
CA PRO A 108 37.87 -1.61 -6.87
C PRO A 108 37.15 -2.92 -7.24
N ALA A 109 36.08 -2.74 -8.02
CA ALA A 109 34.95 -3.64 -8.27
C ALA A 109 34.98 -4.44 -9.60
N GLY A 110 34.06 -5.42 -9.68
CA GLY A 110 33.51 -6.09 -10.86
C GLY A 110 32.45 -7.10 -10.37
N GLU A 111 31.32 -7.41 -10.98
CA GLU A 111 30.66 -7.17 -12.27
C GLU A 111 29.14 -7.47 -12.07
N MET A 112 28.27 -6.97 -12.96
CA MET A 112 26.81 -7.25 -12.97
C MET A 112 26.46 -8.43 -13.88
N GLU A 113 25.38 -9.17 -13.56
CA GLU A 113 24.66 -9.96 -14.56
C GLU A 113 23.13 -9.99 -14.36
N SER A 114 22.46 -10.13 -15.51
CA SER A 114 21.04 -9.96 -15.85
C SER A 114 20.30 -11.30 -15.89
N THR A 115 19.00 -11.35 -15.57
CA THR A 115 18.13 -12.46 -16.03
C THR A 115 16.66 -12.07 -16.29
N THR A 116 16.05 -12.89 -17.15
CA THR A 116 14.91 -12.67 -18.05
C THR A 116 13.57 -13.23 -17.50
N ARG A 117 12.43 -12.67 -17.93
CA ARG A 117 11.04 -13.05 -17.54
C ARG A 117 10.36 -14.00 -18.57
N PRO A 118 9.50 -14.98 -18.17
CA PRO A 118 8.80 -15.85 -19.12
C PRO A 118 7.33 -15.47 -19.43
N LYS A 119 6.83 -16.05 -20.55
CA LYS A 119 5.55 -15.82 -21.27
C LYS A 119 4.29 -16.37 -20.57
N ARG A 120 3.15 -15.70 -20.80
CA ARG A 120 1.77 -16.10 -20.41
C ARG A 120 1.04 -16.93 -21.47
N SER A 121 0.19 -17.86 -21.01
CA SER A 121 -0.81 -18.61 -21.80
C SER A 121 -2.22 -18.03 -21.62
N ARG A 122 -3.01 -18.02 -22.70
CA ARG A 122 -4.41 -17.57 -22.77
C ARG A 122 -5.39 -18.61 -22.22
N GLY A 123 -6.39 -18.16 -21.46
CA GLY A 123 -7.61 -18.93 -21.17
C GLY A 123 -8.68 -18.13 -20.40
N GLY A 124 -9.92 -18.13 -20.89
CA GLY A 124 -11.12 -17.73 -20.13
C GLY A 124 -11.80 -16.44 -20.61
N ASN A 125 -12.92 -16.57 -21.31
CA ASN A 125 -13.72 -15.48 -21.86
C ASN A 125 -14.57 -14.80 -20.76
N THR A 126 -14.00 -13.82 -20.05
CA THR A 126 -14.70 -13.02 -19.03
C THR A 126 -14.50 -11.53 -19.30
N ARG A 127 -15.32 -10.95 -20.17
CA ARG A 127 -15.23 -9.51 -20.51
C ARG A 127 -15.72 -8.65 -19.35
N VAL A 128 -15.24 -7.41 -19.29
CA VAL A 128 -15.72 -6.41 -18.34
C VAL A 128 -17.23 -6.14 -18.56
N PRO A 129 -18.07 -6.22 -17.51
CA PRO A 129 -19.46 -5.78 -17.58
C PRO A 129 -19.57 -4.29 -17.96
N ARG A 130 -20.49 -3.99 -18.89
CA ARG A 130 -20.74 -2.63 -19.40
C ARG A 130 -21.96 -1.96 -18.75
N ASP A 131 -22.36 -2.39 -17.56
CA ASP A 131 -23.57 -1.94 -16.87
C ASP A 131 -23.47 -0.51 -16.30
N GLY A 132 -22.46 0.26 -16.69
CA GLY A 132 -22.36 1.71 -16.47
C GLY A 132 -22.07 2.11 -15.02
N ARG A 133 -22.28 1.23 -14.04
CA ARG A 133 -22.16 1.55 -12.61
C ARG A 133 -20.79 2.10 -12.22
N LEU A 134 -19.70 1.48 -12.69
CA LEU A 134 -18.35 2.00 -12.46
C LEU A 134 -18.15 3.37 -13.11
N ALA A 135 -18.72 3.61 -14.29
CA ALA A 135 -18.63 4.91 -14.95
C ALA A 135 -19.41 6.00 -14.21
N ASP A 136 -20.61 5.66 -13.70
CA ASP A 136 -21.44 6.56 -12.90
C ASP A 136 -20.76 6.91 -11.58
N ASN A 137 -20.22 5.90 -10.86
CA ASN A 137 -19.48 6.11 -9.63
C ASN A 137 -18.20 6.90 -9.87
N TRP A 138 -17.43 6.55 -10.91
CA TRP A 138 -16.23 7.28 -11.28
C TRP A 138 -16.53 8.77 -11.47
N THR A 139 -17.48 9.07 -12.38
CA THR A 139 -17.90 10.45 -12.69
C THR A 139 -18.35 11.20 -11.45
N ARG A 140 -19.16 10.56 -10.60
CA ARG A 140 -19.67 11.15 -9.37
C ARG A 140 -18.55 11.52 -8.40
N TRP A 141 -17.67 10.59 -8.07
CA TRP A 141 -16.64 10.81 -7.04
C TRP A 141 -15.54 11.76 -7.50
N THR A 142 -15.15 11.70 -8.78
CA THR A 142 -14.22 12.69 -9.34
C THR A 142 -14.84 14.09 -9.42
N THR A 143 -16.16 14.18 -9.64
CA THR A 143 -16.86 15.49 -9.60
C THR A 143 -16.85 16.07 -8.19
N LEU A 144 -17.09 15.24 -7.16
CA LEU A 144 -17.05 15.68 -5.77
C LEU A 144 -15.67 16.20 -5.36
N LEU A 145 -14.60 15.59 -5.89
CA LEU A 145 -13.20 16.01 -5.69
C LEU A 145 -12.82 17.29 -6.44
N GLY A 146 -13.60 17.70 -7.43
CA GLY A 146 -13.20 18.77 -8.36
C GLY A 146 -12.07 18.34 -9.31
N SER A 147 -11.91 17.04 -9.57
CA SER A 147 -10.86 16.50 -10.42
C SER A 147 -10.94 17.02 -11.86
N THR A 148 -9.78 17.18 -12.49
CA THR A 148 -9.67 17.49 -13.92
C THR A 148 -9.16 16.27 -14.70
N GLY A 149 -9.22 16.33 -16.04
CA GLY A 149 -8.73 15.22 -16.88
C GLY A 149 -9.52 13.91 -16.75
N VAL A 150 -10.76 13.99 -16.27
CA VAL A 150 -11.63 12.83 -16.01
C VAL A 150 -11.92 12.10 -17.32
N SER A 151 -11.51 10.84 -17.41
CA SER A 151 -11.76 9.98 -18.57
C SER A 151 -11.91 8.51 -18.17
N ILE A 152 -12.62 7.77 -19.03
CA ILE A 152 -12.78 6.32 -18.94
C ILE A 152 -12.43 5.78 -20.33
N ASP A 153 -11.35 5.01 -20.42
CA ASP A 153 -10.95 4.34 -21.64
C ASP A 153 -11.16 2.83 -21.47
N ASP A 154 -12.04 2.25 -22.28
CA ASP A 154 -12.14 0.80 -22.43
C ASP A 154 -11.29 0.33 -23.61
N ASP A 155 -10.61 -0.80 -23.43
CA ASP A 155 -10.10 -1.52 -24.60
C ASP A 155 -11.31 -2.12 -25.32
N HIS A 156 -11.39 -1.91 -26.64
CA HIS A 156 -12.42 -2.50 -27.48
C HIS A 156 -12.50 -4.03 -27.36
N ASP A 157 -11.42 -4.70 -26.94
CA ASP A 157 -11.37 -6.14 -26.68
C ASP A 157 -12.10 -6.53 -25.37
N GLY A 158 -12.36 -5.58 -24.47
CA GLY A 158 -13.15 -5.75 -23.24
C GLY A 158 -12.39 -6.39 -22.08
N ASP A 159 -11.06 -6.42 -22.15
CA ASP A 159 -10.18 -7.04 -21.15
C ASP A 159 -9.59 -6.03 -20.15
N GLN A 160 -9.76 -4.72 -20.40
CA GLN A 160 -9.30 -3.66 -19.49
C GLN A 160 -10.21 -2.42 -19.53
N ILE A 161 -10.27 -1.72 -18.41
CA ILE A 161 -10.78 -0.36 -18.29
C ILE A 161 -9.77 0.49 -17.54
N VAL A 162 -9.53 1.70 -18.04
CA VAL A 162 -8.68 2.70 -17.41
C VAL A 162 -9.51 3.91 -17.01
N PHE A 163 -9.47 4.24 -15.73
CA PHE A 163 -10.08 5.42 -15.13
C PHE A 163 -8.97 6.44 -14.86
N ARG A 164 -9.07 7.67 -15.38
CA ARG A 164 -8.06 8.71 -15.17
C ARG A 164 -8.65 10.00 -14.66
N SER A 165 -7.98 10.61 -13.68
CA SER A 165 -8.21 11.96 -13.20
C SER A 165 -6.88 12.60 -12.80
N SER A 166 -6.89 13.88 -12.47
CA SER A 166 -5.72 14.59 -11.92
C SER A 166 -5.28 14.09 -10.54
N ASP A 167 -6.18 13.45 -9.79
CA ASP A 167 -5.94 13.08 -8.39
C ASP A 167 -5.55 11.61 -8.24
N PHE A 168 -6.14 10.73 -9.06
CA PHE A 168 -5.83 9.31 -9.08
C PHE A 168 -6.21 8.68 -10.41
N SER A 169 -5.52 7.61 -10.78
CA SER A 169 -5.87 6.80 -11.93
C SER A 169 -5.79 5.32 -11.60
N TYR A 170 -6.73 4.55 -12.14
CA TYR A 170 -6.85 3.12 -11.91
C TYR A 170 -6.93 2.39 -13.25
N ARG A 171 -6.28 1.23 -13.33
CA ARG A 171 -6.47 0.29 -14.43
C ARG A 171 -6.97 -1.03 -13.86
N LEU A 172 -8.18 -1.42 -14.26
CA LEU A 172 -8.72 -2.73 -13.97
C LEU A 172 -8.61 -3.59 -15.23
N HIS A 173 -7.99 -4.77 -15.13
CA HIS A 173 -7.82 -5.66 -16.28
C HIS A 173 -7.92 -7.13 -15.91
N LEU A 174 -8.27 -7.97 -16.86
CA LEU A 174 -8.28 -9.42 -16.67
C LEU A 174 -6.89 -10.00 -16.90
N ASP A 175 -6.42 -10.79 -15.95
CA ASP A 175 -5.14 -11.48 -15.99
C ASP A 175 -5.26 -12.86 -15.36
N ASP A 176 -5.06 -13.89 -16.17
CA ASP A 176 -5.09 -15.31 -15.76
C ASP A 176 -6.37 -15.65 -14.98
N GLY A 177 -7.51 -15.21 -15.51
CA GLY A 177 -8.83 -15.42 -14.90
C GLY A 177 -9.12 -14.56 -13.66
N SER A 178 -8.17 -13.73 -13.21
CA SER A 178 -8.34 -12.80 -12.09
C SER A 178 -8.47 -11.35 -12.57
N TRP A 179 -9.29 -10.57 -11.91
CA TRP A 179 -9.35 -9.12 -12.09
C TRP A 179 -8.21 -8.47 -11.31
N VAL A 180 -7.34 -7.74 -12.01
CA VAL A 180 -6.16 -7.10 -11.45
C VAL A 180 -6.33 -5.60 -11.51
N LEU A 181 -6.17 -4.98 -10.35
CA LEU A 181 -6.17 -3.54 -10.21
C LEU A 181 -4.74 -3.03 -10.15
N ASP A 182 -4.47 -2.03 -10.98
CA ASP A 182 -3.27 -1.21 -10.93
C ASP A 182 -3.66 0.22 -10.55
N GLU A 183 -2.79 0.90 -9.82
CA GLU A 183 -2.92 2.30 -9.41
C GLU A 183 -1.78 3.11 -10.06
N LEU A 184 -2.08 4.30 -10.57
CA LEU A 184 -1.05 5.22 -11.05
C LEU A 184 -0.52 6.03 -9.87
N ASP A 185 0.80 6.05 -9.68
CA ASP A 185 1.43 6.83 -8.62
C ASP A 185 1.71 8.28 -9.03
N ASP A 186 2.21 9.06 -8.07
CA ASP A 186 2.60 10.46 -8.21
C ASP A 186 3.76 10.67 -9.21
N ARG A 187 4.53 9.61 -9.49
CA ARG A 187 5.59 9.57 -10.51
C ARG A 187 5.07 9.15 -11.89
N ASN A 188 3.75 9.06 -12.05
CA ASN A 188 3.09 8.65 -13.30
C ASN A 188 3.47 7.22 -13.75
N GLN A 189 3.77 6.34 -12.78
CA GLN A 189 4.07 4.93 -12.99
C GLN A 189 2.92 4.06 -12.49
N TRP A 190 2.63 2.97 -13.22
CA TRP A 190 1.61 2.01 -12.81
C TRP A 190 2.16 1.09 -11.72
N ARG A 191 1.70 1.26 -10.48
CA ARG A 191 1.80 0.27 -9.42
C ARG A 191 0.95 -0.92 -9.79
N ARG A 192 1.59 -2.05 -10.07
CA ARG A 192 0.92 -3.23 -10.62
C ARG A 192 0.37 -4.14 -9.54
N ALA A 193 -0.79 -4.70 -9.80
CA ALA A 193 -1.44 -5.71 -8.95
C ALA A 193 -1.58 -5.26 -7.48
N VAL A 194 -1.97 -4.00 -7.26
CA VAL A 194 -2.31 -3.46 -5.94
C VAL A 194 -3.57 -4.12 -5.35
N GLY A 195 -4.36 -4.78 -6.21
CA GLY A 195 -5.41 -5.71 -5.80
C GLY A 195 -5.62 -6.80 -6.84
N ARG A 196 -5.91 -8.02 -6.40
CA ARG A 196 -6.39 -9.11 -7.28
C ARG A 196 -7.73 -9.62 -6.76
N PHE A 197 -8.70 -9.78 -7.65
CA PHE A 197 -10.06 -10.19 -7.32
C PHE A 197 -10.46 -11.36 -8.20
N SER A 198 -11.04 -12.39 -7.61
CA SER A 198 -11.54 -13.56 -8.34
C SER A 198 -12.79 -13.26 -9.18
N THR A 199 -13.55 -12.22 -8.83
CA THR A 199 -14.78 -11.82 -9.55
C THR A 199 -14.76 -10.33 -9.85
N PHE A 200 -15.46 -9.94 -10.93
CA PHE A 200 -15.61 -8.52 -11.27
C PHE A 200 -16.39 -7.77 -10.19
N GLU A 201 -17.40 -8.40 -9.60
CA GLU A 201 -18.22 -7.79 -8.55
C GLU A 201 -17.38 -7.39 -7.33
N LEU A 202 -16.40 -8.22 -6.93
CA LEU A 202 -15.48 -7.88 -5.84
C LEU A 202 -14.59 -6.67 -6.21
N ALA A 203 -14.08 -6.62 -7.45
CA ALA A 203 -13.32 -5.47 -7.93
C ALA A 203 -14.20 -4.20 -7.98
N GLU A 204 -15.46 -4.33 -8.40
CA GLU A 204 -16.43 -3.24 -8.46
C GLU A 204 -16.73 -2.65 -7.07
N LYS A 205 -17.03 -3.52 -6.09
CA LYS A 205 -17.24 -3.10 -4.68
C LYS A 205 -16.02 -2.34 -4.14
N TYR A 206 -14.83 -2.86 -4.41
CA TYR A 206 -13.59 -2.26 -3.94
C TYR A 206 -13.38 -0.87 -4.55
N LEU A 207 -13.55 -0.73 -5.86
CA LEU A 207 -13.36 0.55 -6.55
C LEU A 207 -14.36 1.61 -6.09
N ILE A 208 -15.65 1.26 -5.96
CA ILE A 208 -16.68 2.17 -5.46
C ILE A 208 -16.32 2.68 -4.06
N TRP A 209 -15.91 1.79 -3.18
CA TRP A 209 -15.48 2.15 -1.83
C TRP A 209 -14.23 3.03 -1.82
N ALA A 210 -13.22 2.67 -2.62
CA ALA A 210 -11.95 3.38 -2.69
C ALA A 210 -12.14 4.82 -3.19
N TRP A 211 -12.83 5.01 -4.31
CA TRP A 211 -13.07 6.34 -4.87
C TRP A 211 -13.90 7.21 -3.94
N ALA A 212 -14.92 6.65 -3.29
CA ALA A 212 -15.72 7.39 -2.34
C ALA A 212 -14.92 7.78 -1.09
N SER A 213 -14.10 6.87 -0.56
CA SER A 213 -13.25 7.15 0.59
C SER A 213 -12.26 8.28 0.32
N LEU A 214 -11.66 8.29 -0.88
CA LEU A 214 -10.79 9.38 -1.33
C LEU A 214 -11.57 10.70 -1.45
N ALA A 215 -12.72 10.68 -2.14
CA ALA A 215 -13.53 11.87 -2.38
C ALA A 215 -14.10 12.50 -1.10
N ARG A 216 -14.45 11.69 -0.12
CA ARG A 216 -14.95 12.16 1.18
C ARG A 216 -13.92 12.95 1.97
N SER A 217 -12.64 12.67 1.79
CA SER A 217 -11.57 13.42 2.47
C SER A 217 -11.50 14.88 2.02
N ALA A 218 -11.87 15.18 0.78
CA ALA A 218 -11.87 16.55 0.24
C ALA A 218 -13.04 17.43 0.71
N VAL A 219 -14.06 16.84 1.34
CA VAL A 219 -15.25 17.55 1.83
C VAL A 219 -15.41 17.45 3.36
N ASP A 220 -14.32 17.11 4.06
CA ASP A 220 -14.28 16.93 5.52
C ASP A 220 -15.37 15.97 6.05
N ALA A 221 -15.81 15.01 5.22
CA ALA A 221 -16.77 14.01 5.63
C ALA A 221 -16.09 12.92 6.47
N PRO A 222 -16.82 12.26 7.40
CA PRO A 222 -16.26 11.20 8.22
C PRO A 222 -15.58 10.10 7.39
N ASN A 223 -14.37 9.71 7.83
CA ASN A 223 -13.59 8.62 7.25
C ASN A 223 -14.35 7.30 7.42
N LEU A 224 -14.57 6.59 6.31
CA LEU A 224 -15.33 5.35 6.30
C LEU A 224 -14.51 4.13 6.74
N GLY A 225 -13.19 4.18 6.58
CA GLY A 225 -12.29 3.05 6.81
C GLY A 225 -11.80 2.91 8.25
N SER A 226 -11.72 4.00 9.02
CA SER A 226 -11.10 4.00 10.35
C SER A 226 -11.82 3.09 11.34
N SER A 227 -13.16 3.13 11.38
CA SER A 227 -13.98 2.29 12.25
C SER A 227 -13.93 0.82 11.85
N LEU A 228 -13.89 0.51 10.55
CA LEU A 228 -13.77 -0.85 10.04
C LEU A 228 -12.38 -1.43 10.29
N TYR A 229 -11.34 -0.63 10.10
CA TYR A 229 -9.96 -1.04 10.40
C TYR A 229 -9.78 -1.34 11.90
N ALA A 230 -10.31 -0.50 12.78
CA ALA A 230 -10.24 -0.69 14.23
C ALA A 230 -10.97 -1.97 14.72
N GLN A 231 -11.88 -2.53 13.92
CA GLN A 231 -12.55 -3.80 14.22
C GLN A 231 -11.69 -5.02 13.84
N GLY A 232 -10.57 -4.83 13.15
CA GLY A 232 -9.80 -5.93 12.56
C GLY A 232 -10.53 -6.61 11.41
N PHE A 233 -10.07 -7.79 11.01
CA PHE A 233 -10.70 -8.56 9.94
C PHE A 233 -12.11 -9.04 10.32
N ALA A 234 -13.03 -9.03 9.34
CA ALA A 234 -14.37 -9.55 9.52
C ALA A 234 -14.34 -11.05 9.85
N ALA A 235 -15.06 -11.46 10.91
CA ALA A 235 -15.08 -12.85 11.37
C ALA A 235 -15.70 -13.84 10.37
N SER A 236 -16.48 -13.36 9.41
CA SER A 236 -17.08 -14.18 8.35
C SER A 236 -16.15 -14.45 7.17
N VAL A 237 -14.97 -13.81 7.12
CA VAL A 237 -14.01 -13.92 6.03
C VAL A 237 -12.80 -14.70 6.51
N GLU A 238 -12.42 -15.74 5.79
CA GLU A 238 -11.16 -16.44 6.02
C GLU A 238 -10.01 -15.56 5.53
N THR A 239 -9.00 -15.37 6.38
CA THR A 239 -7.87 -14.47 6.11
C THR A 239 -6.56 -15.19 6.25
N LYS A 240 -5.67 -14.96 5.30
CA LYS A 240 -4.35 -15.57 5.26
C LYS A 240 -3.33 -14.56 4.76
N GLN A 241 -2.28 -14.34 5.53
CA GLN A 241 -1.14 -13.60 5.05
C GLN A 241 -0.35 -14.46 4.04
N ILE A 242 -0.12 -13.94 2.85
CA ILE A 242 0.59 -14.66 1.77
C ILE A 242 2.03 -14.15 1.58
N SER A 243 2.29 -12.91 1.97
CA SER A 243 3.62 -12.31 2.10
C SER A 243 3.54 -11.18 3.13
N ALA A 244 4.68 -10.62 3.53
CA ALA A 244 4.67 -9.43 4.38
C ALA A 244 3.78 -8.35 3.74
N GLY A 245 2.94 -7.71 4.56
CA GLY A 245 1.98 -6.68 4.10
C GLY A 245 0.79 -7.14 3.25
N LYS A 246 0.78 -8.35 2.65
CA LYS A 246 -0.29 -8.82 1.74
C LYS A 246 -1.10 -9.98 2.28
N TYR A 247 -2.42 -9.84 2.14
CA TYR A 247 -3.40 -10.77 2.67
C TYR A 247 -4.32 -11.26 1.56
N GLU A 248 -4.55 -12.57 1.56
CA GLU A 248 -5.61 -13.24 0.84
C GLU A 248 -6.84 -13.36 1.74
N LEU A 249 -7.97 -12.90 1.21
CA LEU A 249 -9.29 -12.96 1.82
C LEU A 249 -10.14 -13.95 1.03
N ASN A 250 -10.88 -14.81 1.72
CA ASN A 250 -11.79 -15.77 1.11
C ASN A 250 -13.17 -15.68 1.75
N SER A 251 -14.20 -15.54 0.93
CA SER A 251 -15.61 -15.63 1.32
C SER A 251 -16.42 -16.38 0.26
N PRO A 252 -17.71 -16.69 0.50
CA PRO A 252 -18.57 -17.26 -0.52
C PRO A 252 -18.70 -16.40 -1.80
N ALA A 253 -18.43 -15.09 -1.72
CA ALA A 253 -18.42 -14.18 -2.87
C ALA A 253 -17.16 -14.32 -3.75
N GLY A 254 -16.11 -14.97 -3.24
CA GLY A 254 -14.85 -15.23 -3.92
C GLY A 254 -13.62 -14.87 -3.07
N SER A 255 -12.47 -14.86 -3.73
CA SER A 255 -11.16 -14.56 -3.16
C SER A 255 -10.65 -13.18 -3.60
N VAL A 256 -9.91 -12.51 -2.72
CA VAL A 256 -9.27 -11.20 -2.95
C VAL A 256 -7.87 -11.17 -2.34
N VAL A 257 -6.91 -10.57 -3.01
CA VAL A 257 -5.57 -10.28 -2.47
C VAL A 257 -5.37 -8.77 -2.41
N LEU A 258 -5.11 -8.25 -1.21
CA LEU A 258 -4.94 -6.81 -0.93
C LEU A 258 -3.85 -6.57 0.14
N PRO A 259 -3.25 -5.37 0.20
CA PRO A 259 -2.43 -4.92 1.33
C PRO A 259 -3.23 -4.86 2.64
N LEU A 260 -2.57 -5.04 3.79
CA LEU A 260 -3.18 -5.18 5.13
C LEU A 260 -4.35 -4.21 5.37
N VAL A 261 -4.11 -2.90 5.27
CA VAL A 261 -5.15 -1.88 5.57
C VAL A 261 -6.36 -2.04 4.66
N LYS A 262 -6.11 -2.19 3.34
CA LYS A 262 -7.15 -2.38 2.33
C LYS A 262 -7.88 -3.71 2.55
N ALA A 263 -7.16 -4.77 2.90
CA ALA A 263 -7.71 -6.10 3.17
C ALA A 263 -8.59 -6.11 4.43
N THR A 264 -8.13 -5.52 5.52
CA THR A 264 -8.88 -5.42 6.78
C THR A 264 -10.22 -4.72 6.56
N ILE A 265 -10.21 -3.55 5.90
CA ILE A 265 -11.43 -2.81 5.60
C ILE A 265 -12.32 -3.60 4.63
N PHE A 266 -11.76 -4.10 3.53
CA PHE A 266 -12.54 -4.75 2.48
C PHE A 266 -13.17 -6.08 2.92
N SER A 267 -12.61 -6.76 3.93
CA SER A 267 -13.20 -7.96 4.51
C SER A 267 -14.63 -7.74 5.03
N HIS A 268 -14.97 -6.53 5.49
CA HIS A 268 -16.33 -6.15 5.92
C HIS A 268 -17.29 -5.87 4.76
N LEU A 269 -16.77 -5.78 3.53
CA LEU A 269 -17.51 -5.38 2.33
C LEU A 269 -17.77 -6.54 1.37
N MET A 270 -16.97 -7.62 1.40
CA MET A 270 -17.01 -8.71 0.42
C MET A 270 -18.42 -9.31 0.23
N ASP A 271 -19.10 -9.61 1.34
CA ASP A 271 -20.40 -10.30 1.33
C ASP A 271 -21.61 -9.34 1.26
N ARG A 272 -21.36 -8.03 1.24
CA ARG A 272 -22.42 -7.02 1.15
C ARG A 272 -22.89 -6.83 -0.29
N GLN A 273 -24.14 -6.40 -0.47
CA GLN A 273 -24.59 -5.99 -1.81
C GLN A 273 -23.95 -4.67 -2.20
N VAL A 274 -23.59 -4.53 -3.48
CA VAL A 274 -23.00 -3.29 -4.03
C VAL A 274 -23.86 -2.06 -3.70
N LYS A 275 -25.18 -2.19 -3.77
CA LYS A 275 -26.14 -1.10 -3.47
C LYS A 275 -26.06 -0.60 -2.03
N ASP A 276 -25.80 -1.50 -1.08
CA ASP A 276 -25.68 -1.13 0.34
C ASP A 276 -24.38 -0.36 0.58
N ILE A 277 -23.31 -0.73 -0.13
CA ILE A 277 -22.05 0.00 -0.12
C ILE A 277 -22.26 1.40 -0.72
N GLU A 278 -22.88 1.50 -1.90
CA GLU A 278 -23.19 2.78 -2.57
C GLU A 278 -24.02 3.72 -1.66
N LEU A 279 -25.00 3.17 -0.94
CA LEU A 279 -25.81 3.94 0.00
C LEU A 279 -24.97 4.45 1.19
N GLU A 280 -24.14 3.60 1.77
CA GLU A 280 -23.28 3.96 2.89
C GLU A 280 -22.28 5.04 2.51
N VAL A 281 -21.56 4.85 1.41
CA VAL A 281 -20.53 5.80 0.99
C VAL A 281 -21.11 7.18 0.64
N SER A 282 -22.39 7.20 0.22
CA SER A 282 -23.16 8.41 -0.06
C SER A 282 -23.69 9.11 1.19
N SER A 283 -23.74 8.41 2.33
CA SER A 283 -24.39 8.91 3.53
C SER A 283 -23.65 10.14 4.10
N GLY A 284 -24.41 11.16 4.46
CA GLY A 284 -23.88 12.41 5.00
C GLY A 284 -23.26 13.34 3.96
N LEU A 285 -23.36 13.01 2.66
CA LEU A 285 -23.04 13.91 1.55
C LEU A 285 -24.38 14.45 1.04
N GLY A 286 -24.56 15.77 1.14
CA GLY A 286 -25.80 16.47 0.79
C GLY A 286 -26.23 16.30 -0.67
#